data_AF-A0A968LHU9-F1
#
_entry.id   AF-A0A968LHU9-F1
#
_cell.length_a   1.000
_cell.length_b   1.000
_cell.length_c   1.000
_cell.angle_alpha   90.00
_cell.angle_beta   90.00
_cell.angle_gamma   90.00
#
_symmetry.space_group_name_H-M   'P 1'
#
loop_
_entity.id
_entity.type
_entity.pdbx_description
1 polymer ?
#
loop_
_entity_poly.entity_id
_entity_poly.type
_entity_poly.pdbx_seq_one_letter_code
_entity_poly.pdbx_strand_id
1 'polypeptide(L)'
;MTTGYFLILAILVLGGTIATVGDRIGSKVGKARLRLFHLRPRQTATLMTIVTGSIISASTLGILLALDEQLRTGIFELEELQKELATASTNLQKTRAERDEIEADLTQTRTQLQGSTRRLQTVNNSLQEAIAWQPAPNSNLPNFNKT
;
A
#
# COMPACT_ATOMS: atom_id res chain seq x y z
N MET A 1 1.86 -6.60 -31.09
CA MET A 1 3.00 -6.15 -31.93
C MET A 1 2.59 -5.07 -32.92
N THR A 2 1.47 -5.22 -33.64
CA THR A 2 0.96 -4.23 -34.62
C THR A 2 0.55 -2.89 -34.00
N THR A 3 -0.09 -2.88 -32.83
CA THR A 3 -0.56 -1.66 -32.15
C THR A 3 0.56 -0.69 -31.78
N GLY A 4 1.74 -1.21 -31.40
CA GLY A 4 2.91 -0.40 -31.06
C GLY A 4 3.44 0.39 -32.27
N TYR A 5 3.47 -0.24 -33.45
CA TYR A 5 3.87 0.43 -34.69
C TYR A 5 2.91 1.54 -35.09
N PHE A 6 1.59 1.35 -34.92
CA PHE A 6 0.60 2.40 -35.16
C PHE A 6 0.81 3.60 -34.24
N LEU A 7 1.15 3.37 -32.97
CA LEU A 7 1.37 4.44 -31.99
C LEU A 7 2.64 5.25 -32.32
N ILE A 8 3.72 4.57 -32.70
CA ILE A 8 4.96 5.21 -33.18
C ILE A 8 4.66 6.07 -34.42
N LEU A 9 3.91 5.52 -35.39
CA LEU A 9 3.56 6.21 -36.61
C LEU A 9 2.66 7.42 -36.34
N ALA A 10 1.69 7.29 -35.42
CA ALA A 10 0.84 8.39 -34.98
C ALA A 10 1.65 9.52 -34.33
N ILE A 11 2.60 9.20 -33.44
CA ILE A 11 3.49 10.20 -32.81
C ILE A 11 4.37 10.89 -33.85
N LEU A 12 4.91 10.14 -34.81
CA LEU A 12 5.75 10.70 -35.89
C LEU A 12 4.96 11.71 -36.74
N VAL A 13 3.75 11.34 -37.14
CA VAL A 13 2.85 12.22 -37.90
C VAL A 13 2.49 13.46 -37.07
N LEU A 14 2.13 13.27 -35.81
CA LEU A 14 1.72 14.36 -34.92
C LEU A 14 2.88 15.35 -34.66
N GLY A 15 4.09 14.83 -34.42
CA GLY A 15 5.31 15.63 -34.29
C GLY A 15 5.66 16.40 -35.57
N GLY A 16 5.54 15.76 -36.74
CA GLY A 16 5.73 16.42 -38.03
C GLY A 16 4.72 17.55 -38.29
N THR A 17 3.47 17.34 -37.89
CA THR A 17 2.40 18.33 -37.99
C THR A 17 2.66 19.54 -37.09
N ILE A 18 3.08 19.30 -35.84
CA ILE A 18 3.46 20.37 -34.90
C ILE A 18 4.66 21.17 -35.42
N ALA A 19 5.67 20.50 -35.96
CA ALA A 19 6.86 21.16 -36.51
C ALA A 19 6.52 22.11 -37.68
N THR A 20 5.64 21.69 -38.60
CA THR A 20 5.23 22.52 -39.73
C THR A 20 4.38 23.72 -39.31
N VAL A 21 3.51 23.55 -38.31
CA VAL A 21 2.73 24.67 -37.75
C VAL A 21 3.67 25.65 -37.03
N GLY A 22 4.61 25.15 -36.23
CA GLY A 22 5.61 25.95 -35.54
C GLY A 22 6.47 26.79 -36.50
N ASP A 23 6.96 26.18 -37.59
CA ASP A 23 7.75 26.89 -38.60
C ASP A 23 6.95 27.97 -39.33
N ARG A 24 5.67 27.72 -39.65
CA ARG A 24 4.79 28.73 -40.26
C ARG A 24 4.51 29.91 -39.35
N ILE A 25 4.25 29.66 -38.06
CA ILE A 25 4.02 30.74 -37.09
C ILE A 25 5.33 31.52 -36.88
N GLY A 26 6.44 30.82 -36.65
CA GLY A 26 7.75 31.43 -36.43
C GLY A 26 8.21 32.27 -37.62
N SER A 27 8.10 31.75 -38.84
CA SER A 27 8.51 32.46 -40.06
C SER A 27 7.62 33.66 -40.38
N LYS A 28 6.30 33.58 -40.17
CA LYS A 28 5.40 34.72 -40.33
C LYS A 28 5.68 35.82 -39.32
N VAL A 29 5.83 35.48 -38.04
CA VAL A 29 6.14 36.46 -36.99
C VAL A 29 7.52 37.08 -37.20
N GLY A 30 8.51 36.28 -37.58
CA GLY A 30 9.88 36.72 -37.86
C GLY A 30 9.99 37.65 -39.07
N LYS A 31 9.30 37.35 -40.18
CA LYS A 31 9.34 38.16 -41.41
C LYS A 31 8.46 39.41 -41.33
N ALA A 32 7.29 39.33 -40.68
CA ALA A 32 6.33 40.42 -40.65
C ALA A 32 6.71 41.59 -39.72
N ARG A 33 7.80 41.49 -38.95
CA ARG A 33 8.24 42.49 -37.95
C ARG A 33 7.06 43.02 -37.11
N LEU A 34 6.21 42.10 -36.65
CA LEU A 34 4.95 42.45 -35.98
C LEU A 34 5.24 43.28 -34.73
N ARG A 35 4.46 44.36 -34.56
CA ARG A 35 4.46 45.17 -33.34
C ARG A 35 3.18 44.84 -32.60
N LEU A 36 3.32 44.17 -31.45
CA LEU A 36 2.20 43.90 -30.55
C LEU A 36 2.30 44.89 -29.38
N PHE A 37 1.22 45.61 -29.07
CA PHE A 37 1.15 46.55 -27.93
C PHE A 37 2.38 47.46 -27.79
N HIS A 38 2.78 48.16 -28.86
CA HIS A 38 3.93 49.07 -28.91
C HIS A 38 5.34 48.45 -28.75
N LEU A 39 5.45 47.12 -28.64
CA LEU A 39 6.74 46.45 -28.49
C LEU A 39 7.60 46.55 -29.76
N ARG A 40 8.93 46.58 -29.58
CA ARG A 40 9.88 46.51 -30.70
C ARG A 40 9.76 45.12 -31.35
N PRO A 41 9.84 45.00 -32.69
CA PRO A 41 9.60 43.74 -33.40
C PRO A 41 10.37 42.52 -32.88
N ARG A 42 11.60 42.72 -32.40
CA ARG A 42 12.41 41.66 -31.77
C ARG A 42 11.78 41.12 -30.49
N GLN A 43 11.22 41.99 -29.64
CA GLN A 43 10.57 41.59 -28.39
C GLN A 43 9.24 40.89 -28.66
N THR A 44 8.48 41.33 -29.66
CA THR A 44 7.24 40.63 -30.09
C THR A 44 7.53 39.20 -30.53
N ALA A 45 8.62 38.99 -31.29
CA ALA A 45 9.03 37.66 -31.73
C ALA A 45 9.38 36.75 -30.54
N THR A 46 10.16 37.26 -29.57
CA THR A 46 10.49 36.50 -28.35
C THR A 46 9.24 36.16 -27.54
N LEU A 47 8.32 37.11 -27.36
CA LEU A 47 7.06 36.87 -26.64
C LEU A 47 6.22 35.80 -27.33
N MET A 48 6.10 35.86 -28.66
CA MET A 48 5.38 34.85 -29.43
C MET A 48 6.01 33.46 -29.32
N THR A 49 7.34 33.35 -29.29
CA THR A 49 8.02 32.07 -29.06
C THR A 49 7.70 31.50 -27.68
N ILE A 50 7.73 32.34 -26.64
CA ILE A 50 7.37 31.92 -25.27
C ILE A 50 5.91 31.45 -25.23
N VAL A 51 4.98 32.24 -25.76
CA VAL A 51 3.55 31.90 -25.80
C VAL A 51 3.31 30.59 -26.57
N THR A 52 3.94 30.44 -27.74
CA THR A 52 3.81 29.21 -28.54
C THR A 52 4.37 28.00 -27.79
N GLY A 53 5.56 28.14 -27.17
CA GLY A 53 6.16 27.09 -26.34
C GLY A 53 5.28 26.72 -25.15
N SER A 54 4.73 27.71 -24.44
CA SER A 54 3.80 27.50 -23.33
C SER A 54 2.53 26.77 -23.78
N ILE A 55 1.95 27.13 -24.94
CA ILE A 55 0.78 26.43 -25.49
C ILE A 55 1.12 24.98 -25.83
N ILE A 56 2.28 24.72 -26.45
CA ILE A 56 2.71 23.35 -26.76
C ILE A 56 2.89 22.55 -25.48
N SER A 57 3.64 23.05 -24.50
CA SER A 57 3.85 22.37 -23.21
C SER A 57 2.55 22.14 -22.45
N ALA A 58 1.66 23.13 -22.40
CA ALA A 58 0.35 23.02 -21.77
C ALA A 58 -0.54 22.00 -22.49
N SER A 59 -0.47 21.93 -23.82
CA SER A 59 -1.23 20.95 -24.62
C SER A 59 -0.70 19.54 -24.36
N THR A 60 0.61 19.34 -24.34
CA THR A 60 1.22 18.04 -24.03
C THR A 60 0.85 17.58 -22.63
N LEU A 61 1.01 18.43 -21.61
CA LEU A 61 0.61 18.12 -20.24
C LEU A 61 -0.90 17.87 -20.13
N GLY A 62 -1.72 18.70 -20.78
CA GLY A 62 -3.17 18.55 -20.78
C GLY A 62 -3.63 17.23 -21.39
N ILE A 63 -3.02 16.80 -22.50
CA ILE A 63 -3.30 15.50 -23.12
C ILE A 63 -2.85 14.36 -22.20
N LEU A 64 -1.65 14.44 -21.61
CA LEU A 64 -1.16 13.43 -20.68
C LEU A 64 -2.11 13.28 -19.48
N LEU A 65 -2.52 14.39 -18.86
CA LEU A 65 -3.44 14.36 -17.72
C LEU A 65 -4.86 13.93 -18.09
N ALA A 66 -5.29 14.12 -19.34
CA ALA A 66 -6.59 13.64 -19.82
C ALA A 66 -6.59 12.13 -20.09
N LEU A 67 -5.45 11.57 -20.51
CA LEU A 67 -5.31 10.16 -20.85
C LEU A 67 -4.82 9.29 -19.69
N ASP A 68 -4.11 9.87 -18.72
CA ASP A 68 -3.49 9.18 -17.61
C ASP A 68 -4.10 9.61 -16.26
N GLU A 69 -4.98 8.75 -15.74
CA GLU A 69 -5.67 8.95 -14.46
C GLU A 69 -4.68 8.94 -13.27
N GLN A 70 -3.64 8.11 -13.34
CA GLN A 70 -2.60 8.05 -12.31
C GLN A 70 -1.78 9.34 -12.26
N LEU A 71 -1.47 9.92 -13.42
CA LEU A 71 -0.76 11.21 -13.49
C LEU A 71 -1.63 12.35 -12.94
N ARG A 72 -2.95 12.33 -13.19
CA ARG A 72 -3.90 13.30 -12.64
C ARG A 72 -3.95 13.21 -11.11
N THR A 73 -4.22 12.03 -10.57
CA THR A 73 -4.26 11.79 -9.12
C THR A 73 -2.90 12.13 -8.48
N GLY A 74 -1.79 11.76 -9.12
CA GLY A 74 -0.45 12.04 -8.61
C GLY A 74 -0.09 13.52 -8.52
N ILE A 75 -0.60 14.38 -9.42
CA ILE A 75 -0.33 15.83 -9.37
C ILE A 75 -1.30 16.57 -8.44
N PHE A 76 -2.56 16.14 -8.35
CA PHE A 76 -3.59 16.86 -7.58
C PHE A 76 -3.82 16.34 -6.16
N GLU A 77 -3.53 15.06 -5.89
CA GLU A 77 -3.88 14.37 -4.63
C GLU A 77 -2.64 13.79 -3.93
N LEU A 78 -1.44 14.25 -4.29
CA LEU A 78 -0.17 13.71 -3.78
C LEU A 78 -0.09 13.68 -2.24
N GLU A 79 -0.67 14.69 -1.59
CA GLU A 79 -0.65 14.83 -0.13
C GLU A 79 -1.60 13.83 0.54
N GLU A 80 -2.75 13.56 -0.07
CA GLU A 80 -3.72 12.58 0.40
C GLU A 80 -3.19 11.15 0.20
N LEU A 81 -2.56 10.88 -0.94
CA LEU A 81 -1.87 9.60 -1.20
C LEU A 81 -0.76 9.32 -0.16
N GLN A 82 0.05 10.34 0.17
CA GLN A 82 1.09 10.21 1.18
C GLN A 82 0.51 9.96 2.58
N LYS A 83 -0.60 10.64 2.91
CA LYS A 83 -1.30 10.44 4.18
C LYS A 83 -1.90 9.03 4.27
N GLU A 84 -2.45 8.52 3.18
CA GLU A 84 -2.98 7.15 3.10
C GLU A 84 -1.85 6.13 3.28
N LEU A 85 -0.70 6.32 2.62
CA LEU A 85 0.47 5.46 2.81
C LEU A 85 1.01 5.49 4.24
N ALA A 86 1.07 6.66 4.86
CA ALA A 86 1.49 6.80 6.26
C ALA A 86 0.51 6.09 7.21
N THR A 87 -0.80 6.23 6.96
CA THR A 87 -1.85 5.58 7.74
C THR A 87 -1.81 4.05 7.57
N ALA A 88 -1.68 3.56 6.33
CA ALA A 88 -1.56 2.15 6.02
C ALA A 88 -0.31 1.53 6.68
N SER A 89 0.82 2.23 6.65
CA SER A 89 2.05 1.80 7.32
C SER A 89 1.88 1.71 8.84
N THR A 90 1.18 2.68 9.44
CA THR A 90 0.88 2.71 10.87
C THR A 90 -0.05 1.56 11.27
N ASN A 91 -1.08 1.30 10.46
CA ASN A 91 -2.01 0.20 10.69
C ASN A 91 -1.30 -1.16 10.59
N LEU A 92 -0.41 -1.34 9.62
CA LEU A 92 0.39 -2.55 9.52
C LEU A 92 1.29 -2.77 10.75
N GLN A 93 1.88 -1.71 11.31
CA GLN A 93 2.63 -1.83 12.56
C GLN A 93 1.73 -2.23 13.73
N LYS A 94 0.56 -1.59 13.88
CA LYS A 94 -0.40 -1.95 14.94
C LYS A 94 -0.86 -3.39 14.84
N THR A 95 -1.26 -3.84 13.66
CA THR A 95 -1.70 -5.23 13.45
C THR A 95 -0.56 -6.23 13.73
N ARG A 96 0.70 -5.89 13.42
CA ARG A 96 1.84 -6.73 13.80
C ARG A 96 2.04 -6.78 15.32
N ALA A 97 1.96 -5.63 16.01
CA ALA A 97 2.06 -5.59 17.47
C ALA A 97 0.95 -6.39 18.16
N GLU A 98 -0.31 -6.28 17.69
CA GLU A 98 -1.43 -7.08 18.19
C GLU A 98 -1.22 -8.58 17.94
N ARG A 99 -0.67 -8.95 16.77
CA ARG A 99 -0.31 -10.34 16.47
C ARG A 99 0.73 -10.88 17.45
N ASP A 100 1.78 -10.11 17.70
CA ASP A 100 2.85 -10.49 18.62
C ASP A 100 2.32 -10.63 20.06
N GLU A 101 1.43 -9.74 20.50
CA GLU A 101 0.77 -9.80 21.81
C GLU A 101 -0.13 -11.05 21.95
N ILE A 102 -0.95 -11.34 20.95
CA ILE A 102 -1.80 -12.53 20.92
C ILE A 102 -0.94 -13.81 20.94
N GLU A 103 0.18 -13.83 20.23
CA GLU A 103 1.08 -14.99 20.20
C GLU A 103 1.79 -15.21 21.54
N ALA A 104 2.14 -14.12 22.25
CA ALA A 104 2.64 -14.17 23.61
C ALA A 104 1.58 -14.72 24.59
N ASP A 105 0.33 -14.26 24.51
CA ASP A 105 -0.76 -14.72 25.36
C ASP A 105 -1.15 -16.19 25.10
N LEU A 106 -1.13 -16.62 23.83
CA LEU A 106 -1.30 -18.03 23.47
C LEU A 106 -0.19 -18.90 24.06
N THR A 107 1.05 -18.42 24.05
CA THR A 107 2.19 -19.12 24.65
C THR A 107 2.04 -19.21 26.17
N GLN A 108 1.65 -18.12 26.82
CA GLN A 108 1.35 -18.09 28.25
C GLN A 108 0.21 -19.05 28.62
N THR A 109 -0.89 -19.01 27.88
CA THR A 109 -2.04 -19.90 28.10
C THR A 109 -1.66 -21.36 27.91
N ARG A 110 -0.87 -21.70 26.88
CA ARG A 110 -0.33 -23.06 26.69
C ARG A 110 0.53 -23.51 27.86
N THR A 111 1.40 -22.66 28.38
CA THR A 111 2.23 -23.02 29.55
C THR A 111 1.38 -23.21 30.81
N GLN A 112 0.34 -22.42 31.02
CA GLN A 112 -0.62 -22.60 32.12
C GLN A 112 -1.41 -23.92 32.00
N LEU A 113 -1.87 -24.26 30.79
CA LEU A 113 -2.54 -25.53 30.52
C LEU A 113 -1.62 -26.72 30.79
N GLN A 114 -0.37 -26.67 30.32
CA GLN A 114 0.62 -27.71 30.62
C GLN A 114 0.88 -27.86 32.12
N GLY A 115 0.98 -26.73 32.85
CA GLY A 115 1.15 -26.74 34.30
C GLY A 115 -0.04 -27.35 35.03
N SER A 116 -1.26 -27.05 34.59
CA SER A 116 -2.50 -27.59 35.18
C SER A 116 -2.64 -29.09 34.91
N THR A 117 -2.33 -29.55 33.70
CA THR A 117 -2.32 -30.98 33.37
C THR A 117 -1.28 -31.74 34.20
N ARG A 118 -0.08 -31.18 34.39
CA ARG A 118 0.93 -31.77 35.28
C ARG A 118 0.43 -31.87 36.72
N ARG A 119 -0.22 -30.82 37.23
CA ARG A 119 -0.83 -30.85 38.57
C ARG A 119 -1.89 -31.93 38.70
N LEU A 120 -2.78 -32.07 37.71
CA LEU A 120 -3.79 -33.14 37.71
C LEU A 120 -3.15 -34.52 37.72
N GLN A 121 -2.07 -34.73 36.95
CA GLN A 121 -1.32 -36.00 36.98
C GLN A 121 -0.68 -36.26 38.33
N THR A 122 -0.01 -35.26 38.93
CA THR A 122 0.61 -35.41 40.25
C THR A 122 -0.43 -35.71 41.32
N VAL A 123 -1.56 -35.00 41.32
CA VAL A 123 -2.67 -35.23 42.25
C VAL A 123 -3.23 -36.64 42.07
N ASN A 124 -3.50 -37.05 40.83
CA ASN A 124 -3.99 -38.39 40.54
C ASN A 124 -3.03 -39.48 41.02
N ASN A 125 -1.72 -39.32 40.80
CA ASN A 125 -0.71 -40.26 41.30
C ASN A 125 -0.69 -40.31 42.83
N SER A 126 -0.74 -39.16 43.50
CA SER A 126 -0.76 -39.11 44.97
C SER A 126 -2.02 -39.74 45.57
N LEU A 127 -3.17 -39.64 44.89
CA LEU A 127 -4.40 -40.32 45.29
C LEU A 127 -4.28 -41.83 45.12
N GLN A 128 -3.68 -42.31 44.02
CA GLN A 128 -3.43 -43.74 43.82
C GLN A 128 -2.46 -44.30 44.86
N GLU A 129 -1.40 -43.57 45.19
CA GLU A 129 -0.48 -43.92 46.28
C GLU A 129 -1.22 -43.98 47.62
N ALA A 130 -2.05 -42.98 47.94
CA ALA A 130 -2.84 -42.97 49.18
C ALA A 130 -3.83 -44.13 49.27
N ILE A 131 -4.43 -44.54 48.15
CA ILE A 131 -5.30 -45.73 48.07
C ILE A 131 -4.48 -47.01 48.24
N ALA A 132 -3.26 -47.09 47.68
CA ALA A 132 -2.38 -48.25 47.82
C ALA A 132 -1.89 -48.46 49.26
N TRP A 133 -1.83 -47.38 50.07
CA TRP A 133 -1.51 -47.44 51.49
C TRP A 133 -2.73 -47.68 52.39
N GLN A 134 -3.95 -47.84 51.87
CA GLN A 134 -5.06 -48.35 52.66
C GLN A 134 -4.85 -49.85 52.89
N PRO A 135 -4.51 -50.30 54.12
CA PRO A 135 -4.44 -51.72 54.42
C PRO A 135 -5.86 -52.25 54.30
N ALA A 136 -6.04 -53.38 53.59
CA ALA A 136 -7.34 -54.04 53.44
C ALA A 136 -8.08 -54.11 54.78
N PRO A 137 -9.39 -53.79 54.85
CA PRO A 137 -10.15 -53.89 56.08
C PRO A 137 -10.11 -55.35 56.55
N ASN A 138 -9.51 -55.56 57.72
CA ASN A 138 -9.35 -56.85 58.39
C ASN A 138 -10.70 -57.57 58.50
N SER A 139 -10.93 -58.55 57.63
CA SER A 139 -12.13 -59.38 57.61
C SER A 139 -12.06 -60.51 58.64
N ASN A 140 -11.90 -60.17 59.91
CA ASN A 140 -12.07 -61.11 61.03
C ASN A 140 -13.17 -60.58 61.95
N LEU A 141 -14.42 -60.82 61.56
CA LEU A 141 -15.57 -60.74 62.47
C LEU A 141 -15.62 -62.06 63.27
N PRO A 142 -15.57 -62.04 64.62
CA PRO A 142 -15.76 -63.24 65.40
C PRO A 142 -17.19 -63.77 65.24
N ASN A 143 -17.28 -65.04 64.84
CA ASN A 143 -18.51 -65.82 64.73
C ASN A 143 -19.12 -66.03 66.13
N PHE A 144 -20.07 -65.18 66.52
CA PHE A 144 -20.93 -65.42 67.67
C PHE A 144 -22.13 -66.29 67.24
N ASN A 145 -21.87 -67.60 67.16
CA ASN A 145 -22.89 -68.62 67.31
C ASN A 145 -22.64 -69.32 68.66
N LYS A 146 -23.55 -69.11 69.63
CA LYS A 146 -24.21 -70.18 70.40
C LYS A 146 -25.07 -69.63 71.55
N THR A 147 -26.33 -70.09 71.51
CA THR A 147 -27.34 -70.21 72.60
C THR A 147 -28.02 -68.95 73.11
#